data_AF-A0A1B8F7H8-F1
#
_entry.id   AF-A0A1B8F7H8-F1
#
_cell.length_a   1.000
_cell.length_b   1.000
_cell.length_c   1.000
_cell.angle_alpha   90.00
_cell.angle_beta   90.00
_cell.angle_gamma   90.00
#
_symmetry.space_group_name_H-M   'P 1'
#
loop_
_entity.id
_entity.type
_entity.pdbx_description
1 polymer ?
#
loop_
_entity_poly.entity_id
_entity_poly.type
_entity_poly.pdbx_seq_one_letter_code
_entity_poly.pdbx_strand_id
1 'polypeptide(L)'
;MPPALDGLPNEIISSIFDHLHGDQATLTAICRVSRYFGSIATPSLYCIIQQHEDAPHDPRRTPLLLRTLLHSPALGSLIVEVQLKLPGQEREDVGCFSEEEWALVRSLVARLYETGLFTEELFAKNILHTTDRRDGASSEETWNSNVREGQWDAIFSLMLYCCPRLEKLRGFQWDRWNGIGPTYPGFYFFTFFMSGVALSKAPGCLHPQNSDHPLPILPHYRHAHLSLKTESPGRPILLQSLIPFLYSSVIELVGVDPKIEAGGTERHRLWGNLQFFFKKLVIKQSMVSADTLRYLLGSCEVLEEFILEYGIEDKKYMFGNMGMIVYDKGPLPKSLLGSKKTLTRLELARGFYTLYYQNYSHIDQTLGSLKDFESLTHLTVKLEFLIWHGKPSKDSILCDIMPRSLEFLSIATEDIRASADLRLFIDTVSRKETSLLRSMQHFEELVLKKETCVPNLRHLVLDGIQRETADSSSLTILKRACATYNVQLSIVLYHGYYIAPGEPTMSSERVSL
;
A
#
# COMPACT_ATOMS: atom_id res chain seq x y z
N MET A 1 -54.97 -6.20 0.81
CA MET A 1 -54.10 -5.47 1.76
C MET A 1 -52.70 -5.50 1.19
N PRO A 2 -52.01 -4.36 1.04
CA PRO A 2 -50.60 -4.40 0.61
C PRO A 2 -49.81 -5.10 1.72
N PRO A 3 -48.83 -5.98 1.38
CA PRO A 3 -47.99 -6.58 2.41
C PRO A 3 -47.22 -5.44 3.08
N ALA A 4 -47.36 -5.31 4.40
CA ALA A 4 -46.50 -4.41 5.15
C ALA A 4 -45.04 -4.78 4.83
N LEU A 5 -44.14 -3.79 4.78
CA LEU A 5 -42.72 -4.00 4.50
C LEU A 5 -42.10 -5.05 5.45
N ASP A 6 -42.64 -5.23 6.65
CA ASP A 6 -42.24 -6.24 7.64
C ASP A 6 -42.53 -7.70 7.18
N GLY A 7 -43.33 -7.90 6.14
CA GLY A 7 -43.66 -9.22 5.57
C GLY A 7 -42.77 -9.65 4.39
N LEU A 8 -41.79 -8.82 4.00
CA LEU A 8 -40.83 -9.17 2.95
C LEU A 8 -39.74 -10.11 3.49
N PRO A 9 -39.24 -11.06 2.67
CA PRO A 9 -38.07 -11.87 3.01
C PRO A 9 -36.84 -11.02 3.37
N ASN A 10 -36.03 -11.50 4.30
CA ASN A 10 -34.82 -10.83 4.77
C ASN A 10 -33.88 -10.47 3.63
N GLU A 11 -33.78 -11.32 2.60
CA GLU A 11 -32.91 -11.13 1.44
C GLU A 11 -33.34 -9.93 0.60
N ILE A 12 -34.66 -9.71 0.46
CA ILE A 12 -35.20 -8.57 -0.28
C ILE A 12 -34.99 -7.28 0.51
N ILE A 13 -35.21 -7.30 1.82
CA ILE A 13 -34.98 -6.13 2.69
C ILE A 13 -33.50 -5.77 2.74
N SER A 14 -32.61 -6.77 2.87
CA SER A 14 -31.15 -6.57 2.83
C SER A 14 -30.74 -5.96 1.50
N SER A 15 -31.26 -6.47 0.38
CA SER A 15 -30.98 -5.90 -0.94
C SER A 15 -31.45 -4.44 -1.03
N ILE A 16 -32.63 -4.10 -0.50
CA ILE A 16 -33.10 -2.70 -0.44
C ILE A 16 -32.13 -1.83 0.38
N PHE A 17 -31.63 -2.32 1.52
CA PHE A 17 -30.66 -1.60 2.34
C PHE A 17 -29.31 -1.43 1.66
N ASP A 18 -28.87 -2.41 0.86
CA ASP A 18 -27.65 -2.31 0.05
C ASP A 18 -27.76 -1.24 -1.04
N HIS A 19 -28.97 -0.94 -1.55
CA HIS A 19 -29.19 0.20 -2.44
C HIS A 19 -29.19 1.55 -1.71
N LEU A 20 -29.35 1.54 -0.39
CA LEU A 20 -29.27 2.72 0.49
C LEU A 20 -27.85 2.92 1.07
N HIS A 21 -26.86 2.14 0.62
CA HIS A 21 -25.50 2.04 1.21
C HIS A 21 -24.67 3.35 1.17
N GLY A 22 -25.23 4.46 0.69
CA GLY A 22 -24.67 5.82 0.78
C GLY A 22 -25.30 6.72 1.85
N ASP A 23 -26.36 6.30 2.54
CA ASP A 23 -27.09 7.11 3.53
C ASP A 23 -27.24 6.37 4.86
N GLN A 24 -26.15 6.34 5.64
CA GLN A 24 -26.15 5.78 7.01
C GLN A 24 -27.21 6.44 7.91
N ALA A 25 -27.58 7.71 7.65
CA ALA A 25 -28.62 8.39 8.42
C ALA A 25 -30.00 7.78 8.15
N THR A 26 -30.31 7.46 6.90
CA THR A 26 -31.54 6.76 6.52
C THR A 26 -31.60 5.35 7.10
N LEU A 27 -30.51 4.56 7.00
CA LEU A 27 -30.47 3.22 7.61
C LEU A 27 -30.63 3.28 9.14
N THR A 28 -29.96 4.23 9.79
CA THR A 28 -30.10 4.45 11.24
C THR A 28 -31.52 4.87 11.63
N ALA A 29 -32.17 5.71 10.82
CA ALA A 29 -33.56 6.10 11.04
C ALA A 29 -34.51 4.89 10.90
N ILE A 30 -34.29 4.03 9.92
CA ILE A 30 -35.07 2.80 9.72
C ILE A 30 -34.95 1.86 10.92
N CYS A 31 -33.74 1.69 11.48
CA CYS A 31 -33.51 0.89 12.69
C CYS A 31 -34.25 1.41 13.93
N ARG A 32 -34.49 2.73 14.01
CA ARG A 32 -35.26 3.34 15.12
C ARG A 32 -36.75 3.08 15.02
N VAL A 33 -37.26 2.84 13.80
CA VAL A 33 -38.69 2.68 13.54
C VAL A 33 -39.14 1.21 13.68
N SER A 34 -38.27 0.24 13.39
CA SER A 34 -38.60 -1.19 13.49
C SER A 34 -37.43 -2.02 14.03
N ARG A 35 -37.68 -2.82 15.07
CA ARG A 35 -36.70 -3.79 15.60
C ARG A 35 -36.33 -4.86 14.57
N TYR A 36 -37.29 -5.27 13.73
CA TYR A 36 -37.07 -6.24 12.67
C TYR A 36 -36.09 -5.69 11.62
N PHE A 37 -36.36 -4.50 11.09
CA PHE A 37 -35.41 -3.84 10.18
C PHE A 37 -34.08 -3.52 10.85
N GLY A 38 -34.09 -3.16 12.13
CA GLY A 38 -32.89 -3.02 12.94
C GLY A 38 -32.02 -4.28 12.91
N SER A 39 -32.61 -5.46 13.11
CA SER A 39 -31.87 -6.73 13.09
C SER A 39 -31.28 -7.06 11.71
N ILE A 40 -31.95 -6.68 10.62
CA ILE A 40 -31.49 -6.90 9.24
C ILE A 40 -30.40 -5.89 8.85
N ALA A 41 -30.53 -4.62 9.25
CA ALA A 41 -29.59 -3.56 8.91
C ALA A 41 -28.32 -3.54 9.78
N THR A 42 -28.36 -4.12 10.99
CA THR A 42 -27.24 -4.09 11.94
C THR A 42 -25.92 -4.61 11.33
N PRO A 43 -25.88 -5.75 10.62
CA PRO A 43 -24.66 -6.20 9.93
C PRO A 43 -24.10 -5.15 8.97
N SER A 44 -24.93 -4.56 8.11
CA SER A 44 -24.50 -3.55 7.13
C SER A 44 -24.05 -2.24 7.80
N LEU A 45 -24.68 -1.85 8.91
CA LEU A 45 -24.33 -0.64 9.66
C LEU A 45 -22.98 -0.74 10.38
N TYR A 46 -22.65 -1.91 10.92
CA TYR A 46 -21.41 -2.13 11.68
C TYR A 46 -20.28 -2.75 10.86
N CYS A 47 -20.55 -3.21 9.64
CA CYS A 47 -19.53 -3.77 8.73
C CYS A 47 -18.31 -2.85 8.56
N ILE A 48 -18.56 -1.55 8.39
CA ILE A 48 -17.52 -0.53 8.23
C ILE A 48 -17.71 0.57 9.27
N ILE A 49 -16.73 0.74 10.15
CA ILE A 49 -16.69 1.85 11.10
C ILE A 49 -16.17 3.09 10.37
N GLN A 50 -17.09 3.85 9.77
CA GLN A 50 -16.79 4.97 8.87
C GLN A 50 -16.30 6.22 9.59
N GLN A 51 -15.29 6.88 9.02
CA GLN A 51 -14.83 8.21 9.42
C GLN A 51 -14.99 9.12 8.20
N HIS A 52 -15.76 10.20 8.33
CA HIS A 52 -15.84 11.20 7.27
C HIS A 52 -14.47 11.87 7.07
N GLU A 53 -13.98 11.82 5.83
CA GLU A 53 -12.66 12.32 5.45
C GLU A 53 -12.49 13.80 5.85
N ASP A 54 -13.53 14.62 5.64
CA ASP A 54 -13.49 16.05 5.89
C ASP A 54 -13.93 16.48 7.29
N ALA A 55 -14.53 15.58 8.08
CA ALA A 55 -14.97 15.91 9.42
C ALA A 55 -13.77 16.09 10.39
N PRO A 56 -13.90 16.95 11.42
CA PRO A 56 -12.94 16.99 12.51
C PRO A 56 -12.87 15.63 13.22
N HIS A 57 -11.75 15.35 13.87
CA HIS A 57 -11.64 14.20 14.76
C HIS A 57 -12.59 14.40 15.95
N ASP A 58 -13.40 13.38 16.27
CA ASP A 58 -14.29 13.37 17.42
C ASP A 58 -13.66 12.54 18.55
N PRO A 59 -13.21 13.17 19.66
CA PRO A 59 -12.51 12.49 20.75
C PRO A 59 -13.43 11.56 21.58
N ARG A 60 -14.73 11.49 21.28
CA ARG A 60 -15.65 10.55 21.95
C ARG A 60 -15.88 9.30 21.13
N ARG A 61 -15.55 9.30 19.84
CA ARG A 61 -15.93 8.24 18.90
C ARG A 61 -15.33 6.90 19.30
N THR A 62 -14.02 6.86 19.54
CA THR A 62 -13.31 5.61 19.88
C THR A 62 -13.72 5.08 21.26
N PRO A 63 -13.76 5.91 22.33
CA PRO A 63 -14.27 5.48 23.64
C PRO A 63 -15.70 4.95 23.62
N LEU A 64 -16.63 5.64 22.94
CA LEU A 64 -18.04 5.20 22.85
C LEU A 64 -18.20 3.89 22.07
N LEU A 65 -17.41 3.69 21.01
CA LEU A 65 -17.40 2.43 20.29
C LEU A 65 -16.85 1.28 21.14
N LEU A 66 -15.73 1.51 21.85
CA LEU A 66 -15.19 0.52 22.79
C LEU A 66 -16.23 0.16 23.86
N ARG A 67 -16.87 1.16 24.47
CA ARG A 67 -17.96 0.95 25.44
C ARG A 67 -19.08 0.09 24.86
N THR A 68 -19.51 0.38 23.63
CA THR A 68 -20.56 -0.38 22.94
C THR A 68 -20.14 -1.84 22.71
N LEU A 69 -18.89 -2.06 22.27
CA LEU A 69 -18.35 -3.40 22.02
C LEU A 69 -18.17 -4.22 23.31
N LEU A 70 -17.85 -3.58 24.43
CA LEU A 70 -17.78 -4.23 25.74
C LEU A 70 -19.15 -4.75 26.20
N HIS A 71 -20.23 -4.00 25.95
CA HIS A 71 -21.60 -4.41 26.28
C HIS A 71 -22.22 -5.34 25.25
N SER A 72 -21.80 -5.26 24.00
CA SER A 72 -22.35 -6.05 22.89
C SER A 72 -21.24 -6.69 22.04
N PRO A 73 -20.53 -7.71 22.55
CA PRO A 73 -19.40 -8.34 21.85
C PRO A 73 -19.75 -8.93 20.48
N ALA A 74 -21.02 -9.34 20.28
CA ALA A 74 -21.50 -9.83 19.00
C ALA A 74 -21.36 -8.81 17.86
N LEU A 75 -21.44 -7.51 18.16
CA LEU A 75 -21.24 -6.45 17.16
C LEU A 75 -19.81 -6.41 16.63
N GLY A 76 -18.82 -6.76 17.47
CA GLY A 76 -17.42 -6.83 17.06
C GLY A 76 -17.17 -7.89 15.98
N SER A 77 -18.01 -8.93 15.93
CA SER A 77 -17.95 -9.96 14.88
C SER A 77 -18.54 -9.50 13.54
N LEU A 78 -19.14 -8.33 13.47
CA LEU A 78 -19.67 -7.74 12.24
C LEU A 78 -18.67 -6.79 11.59
N ILE A 79 -17.75 -6.21 12.36
CA ILE A 79 -16.80 -5.19 11.90
C ILE A 79 -15.68 -5.84 11.09
N VAL A 80 -15.57 -5.47 9.80
CA VAL A 80 -14.51 -5.95 8.88
C VAL A 80 -13.54 -4.85 8.45
N GLU A 81 -13.98 -3.58 8.45
CA GLU A 81 -13.13 -2.42 8.15
C GLU A 81 -13.29 -1.33 9.22
N VAL A 82 -12.16 -0.80 9.70
CA VAL A 82 -12.15 0.39 10.56
C VAL A 82 -11.44 1.53 9.83
N GLN A 83 -12.14 2.66 9.73
CA GLN A 83 -11.61 3.88 9.17
C GLN A 83 -11.16 4.82 10.30
N LEU A 84 -9.94 5.31 10.16
CA LEU A 84 -9.28 6.17 11.11
C LEU A 84 -8.67 7.40 10.42
N LYS A 85 -8.56 8.46 11.20
CA LYS A 85 -7.88 9.70 10.84
C LYS A 85 -6.90 10.00 11.96
N LEU A 86 -5.80 10.65 11.62
CA LEU A 86 -4.84 11.06 12.63
C LEU A 86 -5.54 11.94 13.69
N PRO A 87 -5.51 11.58 14.98
CA PRO A 87 -6.17 12.37 16.01
C PRO A 87 -5.50 13.72 16.14
N GLY A 88 -6.30 14.77 16.34
CA GLY A 88 -5.81 16.14 16.51
C GLY A 88 -5.30 16.45 17.92
N GLN A 89 -5.64 15.61 18.91
CA GLN A 89 -5.22 15.70 20.31
C GLN A 89 -4.72 14.31 20.75
N GLU A 90 -3.78 14.26 21.71
CA GLU A 90 -3.25 12.99 22.22
C GLU A 90 -4.25 12.22 23.10
N ARG A 91 -5.30 12.89 23.62
CA ARG A 91 -6.24 12.33 24.58
C ARG A 91 -7.68 12.34 24.06
N GLU A 92 -8.32 11.18 24.10
CA GLU A 92 -9.74 10.95 23.87
C GLU A 92 -10.55 11.25 25.15
N ASP A 93 -11.82 11.59 24.98
CA ASP A 93 -12.78 11.81 26.07
C ASP A 93 -13.34 10.47 26.58
N VAL A 94 -12.72 9.98 27.65
CA VAL A 94 -13.12 8.74 28.35
C VAL A 94 -14.19 8.95 29.42
N GLY A 95 -14.81 10.14 29.49
CA GLY A 95 -15.88 10.44 30.43
C GLY A 95 -17.16 9.61 30.20
N CYS A 96 -17.23 8.84 29.11
CA CYS A 96 -18.35 7.96 28.82
C CYS A 96 -18.36 6.67 29.65
N PHE A 97 -17.27 6.31 30.34
CA PHE A 97 -17.17 5.06 31.11
C PHE A 97 -17.56 5.26 32.59
N SER A 98 -18.48 4.44 33.07
CA SER A 98 -18.79 4.24 34.49
C SER A 98 -17.75 3.34 35.18
N GLU A 99 -17.75 3.30 36.52
CA GLU A 99 -16.83 2.42 37.27
C GLU A 99 -17.02 0.92 36.97
N GLU A 100 -18.25 0.49 36.67
CA GLU A 100 -18.54 -0.87 36.22
C GLU A 100 -17.91 -1.15 34.84
N GLU A 101 -18.02 -0.19 33.92
CA GLU A 101 -17.41 -0.32 32.59
C GLU A 101 -15.88 -0.26 32.66
N TRP A 102 -15.31 0.49 33.60
CA TRP A 102 -13.87 0.43 33.87
C TRP A 102 -13.42 -0.94 34.37
N ALA A 103 -14.26 -1.69 35.08
CA ALA A 103 -13.95 -3.08 35.42
C ALA A 103 -13.92 -3.98 34.17
N LEU A 104 -14.83 -3.76 33.21
CA LEU A 104 -14.81 -4.47 31.92
C LEU A 104 -13.57 -4.13 31.09
N VAL A 105 -13.15 -2.86 31.07
CA VAL A 105 -11.91 -2.42 30.42
C VAL A 105 -10.70 -3.12 31.05
N ARG A 106 -10.58 -3.13 32.39
CA ARG A 106 -9.49 -3.83 33.08
C ARG A 106 -9.46 -5.32 32.73
N SER A 107 -10.62 -5.98 32.71
CA SER A 107 -10.73 -7.38 32.30
C SER A 107 -10.28 -7.60 30.85
N LEU A 108 -10.57 -6.66 29.94
CA LEU A 108 -10.11 -6.73 28.55
C LEU A 108 -8.59 -6.61 28.45
N VAL A 109 -7.97 -5.71 29.23
CA VAL A 109 -6.50 -5.57 29.29
C VAL A 109 -5.88 -6.84 29.88
N ALA A 110 -6.42 -7.38 30.97
CA ALA A 110 -5.94 -8.65 31.54
C ALA A 110 -5.95 -9.79 30.52
N ARG A 111 -7.06 -9.97 29.77
CA ARG A 111 -7.15 -10.97 28.68
C ARG A 111 -6.11 -10.76 27.58
N LEU A 112 -5.77 -9.51 27.27
CA LEU A 112 -4.72 -9.21 26.30
C LEU A 112 -3.37 -9.71 26.81
N TYR A 113 -3.03 -9.48 28.08
CA TYR A 113 -1.79 -9.93 28.70
C TYR A 113 -1.75 -11.46 28.96
N GLU A 114 -2.89 -12.10 29.21
CA GLU A 114 -3.02 -13.56 29.33
C GLU A 114 -2.52 -14.31 28.08
N THR A 115 -2.46 -13.64 26.91
CA THR A 115 -1.89 -14.23 25.68
C THR A 115 -0.39 -14.55 25.80
N GLY A 116 0.32 -13.94 26.76
CA GLY A 116 1.76 -14.11 26.92
C GLY A 116 2.63 -13.44 25.83
N LEU A 117 2.02 -12.71 24.90
CA LEU A 117 2.71 -12.04 23.79
C LEU A 117 3.23 -10.65 24.17
N PHE A 118 2.54 -9.95 25.08
CA PHE A 118 2.84 -8.57 25.44
C PHE A 118 3.87 -8.50 26.58
N THR A 119 5.15 -8.48 26.20
CA THR A 119 6.28 -8.45 27.15
C THR A 119 7.06 -7.13 27.08
N GLU A 120 7.85 -6.84 28.12
CA GLU A 120 8.79 -5.72 28.14
C GLU A 120 9.82 -5.80 27.01
N GLU A 121 10.26 -7.00 26.66
CA GLU A 121 11.19 -7.21 25.55
C GLU A 121 10.54 -6.80 24.22
N LEU A 122 9.29 -7.23 23.99
CA LEU A 122 8.56 -6.87 22.77
C LEU A 122 8.31 -5.36 22.71
N PHE A 123 7.92 -4.74 23.82
CA PHE A 123 7.72 -3.30 23.91
C PHE A 123 9.02 -2.53 23.60
N ALA A 124 10.14 -2.94 24.20
CA ALA A 124 11.44 -2.32 23.99
C ALA A 124 11.95 -2.43 22.54
N LYS A 125 11.61 -3.51 21.81
CA LYS A 125 11.95 -3.67 20.39
C LYS A 125 11.10 -2.80 19.46
N ASN A 126 9.91 -2.39 19.90
CA ASN A 126 8.93 -1.69 19.07
C ASN A 126 8.93 -0.17 19.22
N ILE A 127 9.59 0.36 20.25
CA ILE A 127 9.62 1.80 20.51
C ILE A 127 10.91 2.41 19.97
N LEU A 128 10.75 3.33 19.03
CA LEU A 128 11.85 4.01 18.36
C LEU A 128 12.42 5.21 19.14
N HIS A 129 11.75 5.68 20.21
CA HIS A 129 12.28 6.74 21.06
C HIS A 129 12.74 6.17 22.41
N THR A 130 14.06 5.97 22.54
CA THR A 130 14.70 5.43 23.76
C THR A 130 14.80 6.44 24.91
N THR A 131 14.35 7.68 24.73
CA THR A 131 14.54 8.77 25.70
C THR A 131 13.44 8.89 26.76
N ASP A 132 12.28 8.26 26.57
CA ASP A 132 11.18 8.22 27.56
C ASP A 132 10.92 6.80 28.07
N ARG A 133 11.97 6.00 28.18
CA ARG A 133 11.88 4.65 28.73
C ARG A 133 11.61 4.74 30.23
N ARG A 134 10.34 4.64 30.63
CA ARG A 134 9.95 4.39 32.02
C ARG A 134 9.91 2.88 32.25
N ASP A 135 10.52 2.40 33.33
CA ASP A 135 10.39 1.00 33.75
C ASP A 135 8.91 0.66 33.98
N GLY A 136 8.49 -0.55 33.59
CA GLY A 136 7.09 -0.99 33.68
C GLY A 136 6.16 -0.47 32.58
N ALA A 137 6.65 0.24 31.56
CA ALA A 137 5.82 0.85 30.51
C ALA A 137 4.98 -0.14 29.68
N SER A 138 5.34 -1.44 29.70
CA SER A 138 4.59 -2.52 29.06
C SER A 138 3.83 -3.41 30.05
N SER A 139 3.50 -2.90 31.24
CA SER A 139 2.71 -3.64 32.23
C SER A 139 1.20 -3.47 32.01
N GLU A 140 0.43 -4.43 32.50
CA GLU A 140 -1.04 -4.34 32.56
C GLU A 140 -1.47 -3.06 33.28
N GLU A 141 -0.81 -2.71 34.39
CA GLU A 141 -1.06 -1.50 35.17
C GLU A 141 -0.84 -0.23 34.34
N THR A 142 0.26 -0.18 33.58
CA THR A 142 0.57 0.99 32.74
C THR A 142 -0.42 1.12 31.59
N TRP A 143 -0.79 0.02 30.93
CA TRP A 143 -1.82 0.08 29.88
C TRP A 143 -3.15 0.60 30.46
N ASN A 144 -3.59 0.07 31.60
CA ASN A 144 -4.80 0.52 32.28
C ASN A 144 -4.74 2.01 32.65
N SER A 145 -3.61 2.50 33.16
CA SER A 145 -3.42 3.93 33.47
C SER A 145 -3.56 4.80 32.23
N ASN A 146 -2.91 4.41 31.12
CA ASN A 146 -2.94 5.18 29.87
C ASN A 146 -4.34 5.22 29.26
N VAL A 147 -5.08 4.10 29.29
CA VAL A 147 -6.49 4.07 28.85
C VAL A 147 -7.35 4.99 29.74
N ARG A 148 -7.11 5.00 31.06
CA ARG A 148 -7.84 5.88 31.99
C ARG A 148 -7.50 7.36 31.81
N GLU A 149 -6.30 7.68 31.36
CA GLU A 149 -5.88 9.03 31.01
C GLU A 149 -6.37 9.51 29.64
N GLY A 150 -7.02 8.64 28.87
CA GLY A 150 -7.53 8.98 27.55
C GLY A 150 -6.54 8.75 26.42
N GLN A 151 -5.40 8.07 26.62
CA GLN A 151 -4.42 7.87 25.54
C GLN A 151 -5.06 7.14 24.36
N TRP A 152 -5.12 7.84 23.22
CA TRP A 152 -5.98 7.44 22.12
C TRP A 152 -5.56 6.09 21.51
N ASP A 153 -4.26 5.84 21.38
CA ASP A 153 -3.71 4.65 20.72
C ASP A 153 -3.88 3.40 21.57
N ALA A 154 -3.84 3.54 22.90
CA ALA A 154 -4.18 2.50 23.86
C ALA A 154 -5.67 2.13 23.81
N ILE A 155 -6.57 3.13 23.76
CA ILE A 155 -8.02 2.92 23.65
C ILE A 155 -8.37 2.29 22.29
N PHE A 156 -7.77 2.80 21.22
CA PHE A 156 -7.98 2.31 19.86
C PHE A 156 -7.56 0.84 19.74
N SER A 157 -6.41 0.47 20.31
CA SER A 157 -5.94 -0.92 20.31
C SER A 157 -6.93 -1.87 21.00
N LEU A 158 -7.51 -1.47 22.14
CA LEU A 158 -8.55 -2.25 22.83
C LEU A 158 -9.84 -2.35 22.01
N MET A 159 -10.24 -1.27 21.33
CA MET A 159 -11.39 -1.29 20.43
C MET A 159 -11.18 -2.27 19.27
N LEU A 160 -9.98 -2.28 18.67
CA LEU A 160 -9.63 -3.26 17.64
C LEU A 160 -9.64 -4.68 18.19
N TYR A 161 -9.12 -4.91 19.40
CA TYR A 161 -9.11 -6.24 20.02
C TYR A 161 -10.52 -6.84 20.17
N CYS A 162 -11.55 -6.00 20.33
CA CYS A 162 -12.96 -6.43 20.33
C CYS A 162 -13.52 -6.80 18.95
N CYS A 163 -12.77 -6.67 17.85
CA CYS A 163 -13.22 -6.86 16.47
C CYS A 163 -12.55 -8.10 15.82
N PRO A 164 -12.93 -9.35 16.15
CA PRO A 164 -12.24 -10.56 15.67
C PRO A 164 -12.33 -10.82 14.15
N ARG A 165 -13.29 -10.19 13.47
CA ARG A 165 -13.49 -10.28 12.01
C ARG A 165 -12.86 -9.13 11.24
N LEU A 166 -12.13 -8.23 11.92
CA LEU A 166 -11.45 -7.12 11.28
C LEU A 166 -10.46 -7.64 10.21
N GLU A 167 -10.63 -7.19 8.99
CA GLU A 167 -9.75 -7.52 7.86
C GLU A 167 -8.85 -6.35 7.48
N LYS A 168 -9.36 -5.11 7.63
CA LYS A 168 -8.76 -3.92 7.05
C LYS A 168 -8.78 -2.71 7.97
N LEU A 169 -7.66 -1.99 7.99
CA LEU A 169 -7.54 -0.66 8.57
C LEU A 169 -7.33 0.36 7.44
N ARG A 170 -8.11 1.44 7.46
CA ARG A 170 -8.04 2.49 6.44
C ARG A 170 -7.81 3.86 7.06
N GLY A 171 -6.65 4.44 6.79
CA GLY A 171 -6.26 5.79 7.19
C GLY A 171 -6.57 6.81 6.09
N PHE A 172 -7.25 7.91 6.46
CA PHE A 172 -7.46 9.06 5.57
C PHE A 172 -6.78 10.31 6.11
N GLN A 173 -6.38 11.19 5.20
CA GLN A 173 -5.71 12.45 5.52
C GLN A 173 -4.58 12.23 6.53
N TRP A 174 -3.76 11.21 6.27
CA TRP A 174 -2.74 10.70 7.19
C TRP A 174 -1.58 11.70 7.44
N ASP A 175 -1.75 12.97 7.03
CA ASP A 175 -0.82 14.11 7.13
C ASP A 175 -1.55 15.49 7.10
N ARG A 176 -2.73 15.65 7.74
CA ARG A 176 -3.48 16.94 7.68
C ARG A 176 -2.98 18.03 8.65
N TRP A 177 -1.75 17.95 9.17
CA TRP A 177 -1.30 18.87 10.22
C TRP A 177 -0.74 20.19 9.65
N ASN A 178 -1.30 21.33 10.07
CA ASN A 178 -0.94 22.67 9.58
C ASN A 178 0.29 23.31 10.28
N GLY A 179 1.05 22.57 11.10
CA GLY A 179 2.17 23.08 11.92
C GLY A 179 3.52 23.21 11.20
N ILE A 180 4.64 23.35 11.92
CA ILE A 180 6.02 23.30 11.37
C ILE A 180 6.69 22.02 11.86
N GLY A 181 7.12 21.15 10.93
CA GLY A 181 7.93 19.96 11.24
C GLY A 181 7.26 18.60 10.92
N PRO A 182 8.06 17.53 10.83
CA PRO A 182 7.59 16.16 10.62
C PRO A 182 6.82 15.65 11.85
N THR A 183 5.68 15.02 11.65
CA THR A 183 4.78 14.62 12.75
C THR A 183 5.02 13.16 13.14
N TYR A 184 5.31 12.93 14.43
CA TYR A 184 5.25 11.61 15.04
C TYR A 184 3.98 11.53 15.88
N PRO A 185 2.93 10.83 15.43
CA PRO A 185 1.86 10.46 16.32
C PRO A 185 2.44 9.42 17.28
N GLY A 186 2.34 9.65 18.59
CA GLY A 186 2.82 8.72 19.59
C GLY A 186 2.05 7.40 19.56
N PHE A 187 2.34 6.53 18.59
CA PHE A 187 1.73 5.20 18.40
C PHE A 187 2.41 4.14 19.26
N TYR A 188 2.69 4.43 20.53
CA TYR A 188 3.44 3.51 21.39
C TYR A 188 2.66 2.22 21.64
N PHE A 189 1.42 2.33 22.10
CA PHE A 189 0.54 1.19 22.38
C PHE A 189 0.02 0.56 21.10
N PHE A 190 -0.26 1.37 20.07
CA PHE A 190 -0.76 0.80 18.82
C PHE A 190 0.32 0.02 18.06
N THR A 191 1.57 0.50 18.04
CA THR A 191 2.69 -0.28 17.48
C THR A 191 2.90 -1.57 18.27
N PHE A 192 2.89 -1.48 19.61
CA PHE A 192 3.03 -2.63 20.49
C PHE A 192 1.93 -3.67 20.29
N PHE A 193 0.67 -3.21 20.20
CA PHE A 193 -0.49 -4.05 19.89
C PHE A 193 -0.34 -4.79 18.56
N MET A 194 -0.03 -4.06 17.48
CA MET A 194 0.09 -4.64 16.14
C MET A 194 1.28 -5.60 16.01
N SER A 195 2.35 -5.37 16.76
CA SER A 195 3.46 -6.32 16.86
C SER A 195 3.02 -7.63 17.53
N GLY A 196 2.26 -7.54 18.62
CA GLY A 196 1.63 -8.73 19.25
C GLY A 196 0.68 -9.46 18.31
N VAL A 197 -0.12 -8.72 17.53
CA VAL A 197 -0.98 -9.29 16.47
C VAL A 197 -0.17 -10.07 15.44
N ALA A 198 0.93 -9.51 14.94
CA ALA A 198 1.80 -10.18 13.98
C ALA A 198 2.41 -11.46 14.56
N LEU A 199 2.92 -11.40 15.79
CA LEU A 199 3.48 -12.55 16.50
C LEU A 199 2.47 -13.66 16.74
N SER A 200 1.22 -13.32 17.06
CA SER A 200 0.14 -14.30 17.27
C SER A 200 -0.18 -15.14 16.02
N LYS A 201 0.20 -14.65 14.82
CA LYS A 201 -0.01 -15.34 13.53
C LYS A 201 1.22 -16.08 13.02
N ALA A 202 2.38 -15.86 13.63
CA ALA A 202 3.67 -16.43 13.21
C ALA A 202 4.40 -17.10 14.39
N PRO A 203 3.84 -18.20 14.96
CA PRO A 203 4.36 -18.83 16.18
C PRO A 203 5.78 -19.40 16.04
N GLY A 204 6.25 -19.66 14.81
CA GLY A 204 7.60 -20.15 14.54
C GLY A 204 8.74 -19.14 14.75
N CYS A 205 8.42 -17.87 15.01
CA CYS A 205 9.39 -16.80 15.22
C CYS A 205 9.68 -16.51 16.72
N LEU A 206 9.10 -17.27 17.65
CA LEU A 206 9.29 -17.09 19.09
C LEU A 206 9.93 -18.31 19.76
N HIS A 207 10.69 -18.06 20.84
CA HIS A 207 11.15 -19.10 21.77
C HIS A 207 9.97 -19.98 22.23
N PRO A 208 10.20 -21.27 22.54
CA PRO A 208 9.13 -22.21 22.85
C PRO A 208 8.35 -21.71 24.06
N GLN A 209 7.16 -21.16 23.82
CA GLN A 209 6.24 -20.75 24.86
C GLN A 209 5.51 -22.00 25.36
N ASN A 210 5.57 -22.19 26.69
CA ASN A 210 4.82 -23.21 27.40
C ASN A 210 3.38 -22.71 27.63
N SER A 211 2.54 -22.81 26.62
CA SER A 211 1.08 -22.83 26.79
C SER A 211 0.42 -23.45 25.56
N ASP A 212 -0.68 -24.18 25.79
CA ASP A 212 -1.58 -24.63 24.73
C ASP A 212 -1.93 -23.44 23.84
N HIS A 213 -1.68 -23.60 22.53
CA HIS A 213 -1.74 -22.57 21.48
C HIS A 213 -2.66 -21.36 21.78
N PRO A 214 -2.12 -20.16 22.10
CA PRO A 214 -2.94 -18.98 22.29
C PRO A 214 -3.71 -18.65 21.00
N LEU A 215 -5.00 -18.34 21.15
CA LEU A 215 -5.85 -17.95 20.03
C LEU A 215 -5.25 -16.70 19.34
N PRO A 216 -5.20 -16.67 17.99
CA PRO A 216 -4.62 -15.55 17.26
C PRO A 216 -5.37 -14.25 17.55
N ILE A 217 -4.63 -13.17 17.76
CA ILE A 217 -5.18 -11.82 17.92
C ILE A 217 -5.49 -11.29 16.51
N LEU A 218 -6.71 -10.79 16.31
CA LEU A 218 -7.20 -10.29 15.01
C LEU A 218 -6.93 -11.26 13.84
N PRO A 219 -7.44 -12.50 13.86
CA PRO A 219 -7.05 -13.57 12.94
C PRO A 219 -7.21 -13.21 11.45
N HIS A 220 -8.21 -12.39 11.13
CA HIS A 220 -8.53 -12.03 9.74
C HIS A 220 -7.81 -10.76 9.25
N TYR A 221 -7.13 -10.04 10.15
CA TYR A 221 -6.51 -8.76 9.80
C TYR A 221 -5.35 -8.97 8.82
N ARG A 222 -5.41 -8.29 7.67
CA ARG A 222 -4.47 -8.51 6.56
C ARG A 222 -4.13 -7.26 5.75
N HIS A 223 -4.90 -6.17 5.88
CA HIS A 223 -4.79 -5.03 4.98
C HIS A 223 -4.70 -3.70 5.74
N ALA A 224 -3.65 -2.92 5.48
CA ALA A 224 -3.53 -1.52 5.84
C ALA A 224 -3.54 -0.65 4.57
N HIS A 225 -4.47 0.30 4.49
CA HIS A 225 -4.53 1.29 3.41
C HIS A 225 -4.47 2.70 3.98
N LEU A 226 -3.42 3.46 3.67
CA LEU A 226 -3.24 4.83 4.10
C LEU A 226 -3.27 5.75 2.89
N SER A 227 -4.08 6.80 2.98
CA SER A 227 -4.27 7.74 1.89
C SER A 227 -4.20 9.18 2.37
N LEU A 228 -3.64 10.04 1.51
CA LEU A 228 -3.60 11.48 1.69
C LEU A 228 -4.06 12.15 0.40
N LYS A 229 -5.20 12.85 0.45
CA LYS A 229 -5.66 13.75 -0.60
C LYS A 229 -5.22 15.15 -0.24
N THR A 230 -4.19 15.67 -0.92
CA THR A 230 -3.73 17.06 -0.74
C THR A 230 -3.66 17.76 -2.07
N GLU A 231 -4.25 18.97 -2.16
CA GLU A 231 -4.08 19.89 -3.30
C GLU A 231 -2.65 20.48 -3.36
N SER A 232 -1.86 20.30 -2.30
CA SER A 232 -0.45 20.65 -2.25
C SER A 232 0.37 19.51 -1.64
N PRO A 233 1.11 18.72 -2.44
CA PRO A 233 1.93 17.65 -1.90
C PRO A 233 3.18 18.18 -1.23
N GLY A 234 3.86 17.35 -0.45
CA GLY A 234 5.27 17.57 -0.15
C GLY A 234 5.60 17.89 1.30
N ARG A 235 4.81 17.40 2.26
CA ARG A 235 5.35 17.18 3.60
C ARG A 235 5.54 15.69 3.83
N PRO A 236 6.76 15.28 4.20
CA PRO A 236 7.03 13.88 4.47
C PRO A 236 6.46 13.49 5.83
N ILE A 237 5.84 12.31 5.90
CA ILE A 237 5.52 11.66 7.17
C ILE A 237 6.71 10.83 7.64
N LEU A 238 6.95 10.83 8.95
CA LEU A 238 7.94 9.95 9.55
C LEU A 238 7.58 8.49 9.29
N LEU A 239 8.55 7.71 8.82
CA LEU A 239 8.37 6.27 8.61
C LEU A 239 7.96 5.57 9.92
N GLN A 240 8.37 6.13 11.05
CA GLN A 240 8.02 5.69 12.39
C GLN A 240 6.50 5.72 12.64
N SER A 241 5.80 6.66 12.02
CA SER A 241 4.34 6.82 12.09
C SER A 241 3.59 5.74 11.29
N LEU A 242 4.31 4.92 10.52
CA LEU A 242 3.75 3.85 9.71
C LEU A 242 3.93 2.46 10.33
N ILE A 243 4.78 2.31 11.35
CA ILE A 243 5.14 0.99 11.90
C ILE A 243 3.94 0.11 12.26
N PRO A 244 2.88 0.59 12.94
CA PRO A 244 1.72 -0.26 13.25
C PRO A 244 1.12 -0.95 12.02
N PHE A 245 1.19 -0.28 10.86
CA PHE A 245 0.65 -0.77 9.59
C PHE A 245 1.62 -1.67 8.85
N LEU A 246 2.93 -1.56 9.11
CA LEU A 246 3.95 -2.43 8.52
C LEU A 246 3.85 -3.89 8.99
N TYR A 247 3.10 -4.14 10.07
CA TYR A 247 2.73 -5.47 10.55
C TYR A 247 1.59 -6.13 9.76
N SER A 248 0.97 -5.42 8.83
CA SER A 248 -0.05 -5.95 7.93
C SER A 248 0.56 -6.80 6.81
N SER A 249 -0.16 -7.81 6.32
CA SER A 249 0.29 -8.62 5.18
C SER A 249 0.27 -7.83 3.85
N VAL A 250 -0.73 -6.95 3.71
CA VAL A 250 -0.91 -6.06 2.56
C VAL A 250 -0.87 -4.61 3.03
N ILE A 251 -0.04 -3.80 2.38
CA ILE A 251 0.16 -2.39 2.68
C ILE A 251 -0.03 -1.57 1.41
N GLU A 252 -0.94 -0.60 1.46
CA GLU A 252 -1.20 0.36 0.40
C GLU A 252 -1.00 1.79 0.93
N LEU A 253 -0.07 2.52 0.33
CA LEU A 253 0.22 3.93 0.62
C LEU A 253 -0.11 4.75 -0.64
N VAL A 254 -1.07 5.67 -0.54
CA VAL A 254 -1.53 6.47 -1.68
C VAL A 254 -1.42 7.96 -1.36
N GLY A 255 -0.52 8.68 -2.03
CA GLY A 255 -0.27 10.10 -1.77
C GLY A 255 0.45 10.38 -0.44
N VAL A 256 0.86 9.33 0.28
CA VAL A 256 1.56 9.44 1.57
C VAL A 256 3.06 9.42 1.30
N ASP A 257 3.81 10.43 1.75
CA ASP A 257 5.25 10.59 1.47
C ASP A 257 6.13 10.12 2.65
N PRO A 258 6.46 8.83 2.80
CA PRO A 258 7.28 8.35 3.90
C PRO A 258 8.74 8.81 3.83
N LYS A 259 9.24 9.29 4.96
CA LYS A 259 10.64 9.69 5.17
C LYS A 259 11.17 9.12 6.46
N ILE A 260 12.36 8.54 6.39
CA ILE A 260 13.15 8.21 7.57
C ILE A 260 14.01 9.41 7.97
N GLU A 261 13.83 9.91 9.20
CA GLU A 261 14.71 10.92 9.79
C GLU A 261 15.80 10.27 10.66
N ALA A 262 16.76 11.06 11.13
CA ALA A 262 18.00 10.66 11.83
C ALA A 262 19.23 10.44 10.92
N GLY A 263 20.44 10.45 11.49
CA GLY A 263 21.70 10.16 10.78
C GLY A 263 21.86 8.67 10.45
N GLY A 264 22.80 8.28 9.58
CA GLY A 264 22.97 6.89 9.12
C GLY A 264 23.08 5.85 10.24
N THR A 265 23.86 6.14 11.29
CA THR A 265 24.05 5.28 12.46
C THR A 265 22.79 5.16 13.32
N GLU A 266 22.04 6.26 13.48
CA GLU A 266 20.79 6.27 14.24
C GLU A 266 19.70 5.52 13.48
N ARG A 267 19.60 5.69 12.16
CA ARG A 267 18.66 4.93 11.32
C ARG A 267 18.91 3.43 11.42
N HIS A 268 20.16 2.98 11.37
CA HIS A 268 20.47 1.56 11.52
C HIS A 268 20.16 1.04 12.93
N ARG A 269 20.40 1.82 13.98
CA ARG A 269 19.99 1.43 15.34
C ARG A 269 18.48 1.32 15.50
N LEU A 270 17.73 2.21 14.85
CA LEU A 270 16.27 2.28 14.93
C LEU A 270 15.58 1.21 14.07
N TRP A 271 16.12 0.92 12.88
CA TRP A 271 15.47 0.06 11.88
C TRP A 271 16.19 -1.26 11.62
N GLY A 272 17.47 -1.38 11.96
CA GLY A 272 18.31 -2.51 11.55
C GLY A 272 17.90 -3.85 12.13
N ASN A 273 17.11 -3.86 13.21
CA ASN A 273 16.62 -5.07 13.88
C ASN A 273 15.13 -5.32 13.65
N LEU A 274 14.42 -4.43 12.95
CA LEU A 274 13.01 -4.62 12.65
C LEU A 274 12.88 -5.57 11.45
N GLN A 275 12.09 -6.62 11.63
CA GLN A 275 11.71 -7.53 10.55
C GLN A 275 10.19 -7.52 10.43
N PHE A 276 9.73 -7.31 9.20
CA PHE A 276 8.32 -7.33 8.84
C PHE A 276 8.05 -8.47 7.86
N PHE A 277 6.80 -8.94 7.85
CA PHE A 277 6.37 -10.10 7.07
C PHE A 277 5.27 -9.76 6.07
N PHE A 278 5.25 -8.52 5.57
CA PHE A 278 4.30 -8.10 4.56
C PHE A 278 4.60 -8.77 3.22
N LYS A 279 3.57 -9.28 2.56
CA LYS A 279 3.65 -9.95 1.26
C LYS A 279 3.43 -8.97 0.10
N LYS A 280 2.71 -7.88 0.35
CA LYS A 280 2.37 -6.89 -0.68
C LYS A 280 2.61 -5.48 -0.18
N LEU A 281 3.40 -4.73 -0.95
CA LEU A 281 3.65 -3.32 -0.72
C LEU A 281 3.32 -2.52 -1.99
N VAL A 282 2.35 -1.62 -1.85
CA VAL A 282 1.90 -0.71 -2.90
C VAL A 282 2.14 0.72 -2.44
N ILE A 283 2.90 1.48 -3.21
CA ILE A 283 3.19 2.89 -2.96
C ILE A 283 2.84 3.64 -4.24
N LYS A 284 1.81 4.50 -4.20
CA LYS A 284 1.28 5.21 -5.36
C LYS A 284 1.15 6.69 -5.10
N GLN A 285 1.44 7.49 -6.12
CA GLN A 285 1.33 8.94 -6.07
C GLN A 285 2.15 9.56 -4.92
N SER A 286 3.19 8.88 -4.48
CA SER A 286 3.99 9.20 -3.28
C SER A 286 5.44 9.50 -3.62
N MET A 287 6.09 10.30 -2.80
CA MET A 287 7.50 10.72 -2.93
C MET A 287 8.36 10.03 -1.87
N VAL A 288 8.78 8.80 -2.15
CA VAL A 288 9.64 8.00 -1.26
C VAL A 288 11.12 8.19 -1.58
N SER A 289 11.93 8.46 -0.56
CA SER A 289 13.39 8.55 -0.72
C SER A 289 14.06 7.17 -0.89
N ALA A 290 15.21 7.15 -1.58
CA ALA A 290 16.10 5.99 -1.69
C ALA A 290 16.38 5.28 -0.36
N ASP A 291 16.74 6.05 0.67
CA ASP A 291 17.03 5.51 1.99
C ASP A 291 15.80 4.89 2.65
N THR A 292 14.64 5.59 2.61
CA THR A 292 13.38 5.07 3.15
C THR A 292 13.04 3.72 2.51
N LEU A 293 13.14 3.64 1.18
CA LEU A 293 12.81 2.44 0.43
C LEU A 293 13.76 1.30 0.75
N ARG A 294 15.07 1.59 0.90
CA ARG A 294 16.08 0.61 1.31
C ARG A 294 15.72 -0.02 2.66
N TYR A 295 15.34 0.79 3.65
CA TYR A 295 14.97 0.26 4.96
C TYR A 295 13.66 -0.53 4.92
N LEU A 296 12.63 -0.04 4.22
CA LEU A 296 11.36 -0.75 4.08
C LEU A 296 11.53 -2.12 3.44
N LEU A 297 12.16 -2.17 2.26
CA LEU A 297 12.36 -3.42 1.53
C LEU A 297 13.40 -4.32 2.20
N GLY A 298 14.47 -3.74 2.76
CA GLY A 298 15.49 -4.50 3.48
C GLY A 298 15.00 -5.12 4.79
N SER A 299 13.86 -4.68 5.31
CA SER A 299 13.24 -5.26 6.52
C SER A 299 12.24 -6.39 6.21
N CYS A 300 12.08 -6.79 4.93
CA CYS A 300 11.15 -7.83 4.52
C CYS A 300 11.79 -8.82 3.53
N GLU A 301 11.78 -10.10 3.89
CA GLU A 301 12.33 -11.19 3.05
C GLU A 301 11.25 -12.00 2.32
N VAL A 302 9.97 -11.79 2.68
CA VAL A 302 8.82 -12.58 2.17
C VAL A 302 7.95 -11.80 1.19
N LEU A 303 8.48 -10.74 0.59
CA LEU A 303 7.74 -9.88 -0.33
C LEU A 303 7.38 -10.67 -1.60
N GLU A 304 6.10 -10.64 -1.96
CA GLU A 304 5.54 -11.31 -3.15
C GLU A 304 5.18 -10.28 -4.22
N GLU A 305 4.60 -9.13 -3.85
CA GLU A 305 4.20 -8.06 -4.77
C GLU A 305 4.77 -6.71 -4.35
N PHE A 306 5.44 -6.02 -5.28
CA PHE A 306 5.89 -4.65 -5.09
C PHE A 306 5.44 -3.74 -6.23
N ILE A 307 4.76 -2.65 -5.88
CA ILE A 307 4.27 -1.63 -6.83
C ILE A 307 4.73 -0.26 -6.34
N LEU A 308 5.47 0.46 -7.18
CA LEU A 308 5.93 1.82 -6.92
C LEU A 308 5.54 2.74 -8.08
N GLU A 309 4.74 3.74 -7.75
CA GLU A 309 4.31 4.82 -8.64
C GLU A 309 4.54 6.16 -7.93
N TYR A 310 5.44 6.96 -8.47
CA TYR A 310 5.69 8.32 -7.95
C TYR A 310 4.58 9.31 -8.36
N GLY A 311 4.38 10.36 -7.56
CA GLY A 311 3.48 11.46 -7.91
C GLY A 311 4.00 12.26 -9.11
N ILE A 312 3.08 12.70 -9.99
CA ILE A 312 3.42 13.38 -11.26
C ILE A 312 3.68 14.89 -11.07
N GLU A 313 3.49 15.47 -9.87
CA GLU A 313 3.46 16.93 -9.72
C GLU A 313 4.82 17.66 -9.84
N ASP A 314 4.78 18.85 -10.46
CA ASP A 314 5.91 19.72 -10.75
C ASP A 314 6.55 20.30 -9.49
N LYS A 315 7.60 19.66 -8.95
CA LYS A 315 8.43 20.31 -7.92
C LYS A 315 9.92 20.24 -8.25
N LYS A 316 10.42 21.39 -8.72
CA LYS A 316 11.82 21.80 -8.93
C LYS A 316 12.74 21.71 -7.68
N TYR A 317 12.30 21.16 -6.55
CA TYR A 317 13.04 21.21 -5.29
C TYR A 317 13.36 19.82 -4.68
N MET A 318 13.05 18.73 -5.37
CA MET A 318 13.16 17.35 -4.85
C MET A 318 14.48 16.63 -5.25
N PHE A 319 15.51 17.39 -5.63
CA PHE A 319 16.66 16.92 -6.43
C PHE A 319 17.79 16.21 -5.67
N GLY A 320 17.71 16.06 -4.34
CA GLY A 320 18.84 15.53 -3.56
C GLY A 320 19.04 14.01 -3.62
N ASN A 321 17.96 13.23 -3.56
CA ASN A 321 18.05 11.78 -3.26
C ASN A 321 17.26 10.85 -4.19
N MET A 322 16.52 11.38 -5.17
CA MET A 322 15.80 10.53 -6.13
C MET A 322 16.69 9.97 -7.23
N GLY A 323 17.75 10.69 -7.62
CA GLY A 323 18.62 10.36 -8.75
C GLY A 323 19.45 9.07 -8.60
N MET A 324 19.30 8.34 -7.50
CA MET A 324 20.06 7.12 -7.18
C MET A 324 19.15 6.00 -6.66
N ILE A 325 17.84 6.03 -6.94
CA ILE A 325 16.92 4.98 -6.46
C ILE A 325 17.06 3.71 -7.31
N VAL A 326 17.07 3.87 -8.63
CA VAL A 326 17.01 2.79 -9.60
C VAL A 326 18.32 2.77 -10.37
N TYR A 327 19.38 2.22 -9.78
CA TYR A 327 20.60 1.86 -10.52
C TYR A 327 21.09 0.50 -10.01
N ASP A 328 21.93 -0.20 -10.75
CA ASP A 328 22.32 -1.60 -10.50
C ASP A 328 22.78 -1.88 -9.05
N LYS A 329 23.49 -0.94 -8.42
CA LYS A 329 23.96 -1.00 -7.03
C LYS A 329 23.14 -0.13 -6.08
N GLY A 330 22.02 0.38 -6.57
CA GLY A 330 21.10 1.27 -5.88
C GLY A 330 20.26 0.57 -4.82
N PRO A 331 19.56 1.37 -4.00
CA PRO A 331 18.76 0.91 -2.89
C PRO A 331 17.61 0.02 -3.35
N LEU A 332 16.99 0.29 -4.51
CA LEU A 332 15.87 -0.54 -4.97
C LEU A 332 16.35 -1.93 -5.41
N PRO A 333 17.25 -2.11 -6.40
CA PRO A 333 17.68 -3.45 -6.80
C PRO A 333 18.31 -4.23 -5.66
N LYS A 334 19.21 -3.60 -4.88
CA LYS A 334 19.88 -4.26 -3.76
C LYS A 334 18.91 -4.78 -2.71
N SER A 335 17.84 -4.04 -2.41
CA SER A 335 16.89 -4.46 -1.38
C SER A 335 15.92 -5.53 -1.89
N LEU A 336 15.58 -5.51 -3.18
CA LEU A 336 14.74 -6.55 -3.79
C LEU A 336 15.42 -7.92 -3.83
N LEU A 337 16.76 -7.99 -3.84
CA LEU A 337 17.50 -9.25 -3.80
C LEU A 337 17.17 -10.13 -2.59
N GLY A 338 16.78 -9.53 -1.46
CA GLY A 338 16.35 -10.28 -0.27
C GLY A 338 15.10 -11.14 -0.54
N SER A 339 14.23 -10.69 -1.45
CA SER A 339 12.98 -11.36 -1.82
C SER A 339 13.08 -12.11 -3.16
N LYS A 340 14.30 -12.42 -3.65
CA LYS A 340 14.48 -13.04 -4.97
C LYS A 340 13.77 -14.39 -5.17
N LYS A 341 13.47 -15.09 -4.07
CA LYS A 341 12.76 -16.38 -4.08
C LYS A 341 11.24 -16.24 -3.99
N THR A 342 10.74 -15.10 -3.52
CA THR A 342 9.31 -14.91 -3.21
C THR A 342 8.64 -13.88 -4.10
N LEU A 343 9.39 -12.91 -4.63
CA LEU A 343 8.85 -11.82 -5.43
C LEU A 343 8.28 -12.36 -6.74
N THR A 344 6.96 -12.28 -6.91
CA THR A 344 6.22 -12.73 -8.10
C THR A 344 5.84 -11.59 -9.02
N ARG A 345 5.62 -10.38 -8.47
CA ARG A 345 5.19 -9.20 -9.23
C ARG A 345 5.97 -7.95 -8.87
N LEU A 346 6.53 -7.29 -9.87
CA LEU A 346 7.24 -6.02 -9.76
C LEU A 346 6.66 -4.98 -10.74
N GLU A 347 6.19 -3.85 -10.22
CA GLU A 347 5.67 -2.75 -11.03
C GLU A 347 6.37 -1.41 -10.73
N LEU A 348 7.12 -0.92 -11.71
CA LEU A 348 7.90 0.33 -11.70
C LEU A 348 7.64 1.12 -13.00
N ALA A 349 6.38 1.23 -13.39
CA ALA A 349 5.97 1.76 -14.70
C ALA A 349 5.64 3.25 -14.70
N ARG A 350 5.32 3.84 -13.55
CA ARG A 350 4.65 5.16 -13.47
C ARG A 350 5.29 6.09 -12.45
N GLY A 351 5.14 7.39 -12.67
CA GLY A 351 5.55 8.46 -11.77
C GLY A 351 7.00 8.94 -11.88
N PHE A 352 7.86 8.24 -12.60
CA PHE A 352 9.31 8.52 -12.61
C PHE A 352 9.75 9.70 -13.49
N TYR A 353 8.86 10.63 -13.86
CA TYR A 353 9.13 11.73 -14.81
C TYR A 353 10.40 12.54 -14.49
N THR A 354 10.66 12.79 -13.20
CA THR A 354 11.81 13.58 -12.74
C THR A 354 13.17 12.88 -12.94
N LEU A 355 13.21 11.54 -13.02
CA LEU A 355 14.45 10.80 -13.34
C LEU A 355 14.91 11.03 -14.78
N TYR A 356 14.00 11.45 -15.68
CA TYR A 356 14.27 11.67 -17.10
C TYR A 356 14.71 13.10 -17.43
N TYR A 357 14.82 13.97 -16.42
CA TYR A 357 15.28 15.33 -16.66
C TYR A 357 16.74 15.32 -17.15
N GLN A 358 17.03 16.03 -18.24
CA GLN A 358 18.29 15.97 -19.01
C GLN A 358 19.57 16.07 -18.16
N ASN A 359 19.50 16.72 -16.99
CA ASN A 359 20.58 16.87 -16.03
C ASN A 359 21.11 15.54 -15.46
N TYR A 360 20.36 14.43 -15.56
CA TYR A 360 20.71 13.13 -14.97
C TYR A 360 21.03 12.03 -16.01
N SER A 361 21.14 12.39 -17.29
CA SER A 361 21.45 11.47 -18.39
C SER A 361 22.79 10.71 -18.26
N HIS A 362 23.68 11.13 -17.34
CA HIS A 362 24.97 10.50 -17.06
C HIS A 362 24.90 9.40 -15.98
N ILE A 363 23.80 9.28 -15.24
CA ILE A 363 23.64 8.26 -14.19
C ILE A 363 22.92 7.06 -14.78
N ASP A 364 23.53 5.88 -14.71
CA ASP A 364 22.91 4.62 -15.13
C ASP A 364 21.66 4.35 -14.30
N GLN A 365 20.46 4.32 -14.90
CA GLN A 365 19.20 4.12 -14.18
C GLN A 365 18.62 2.69 -14.33
N THR A 366 19.47 1.67 -14.44
CA THR A 366 19.00 0.29 -14.67
C THR A 366 18.74 -0.50 -13.39
N LEU A 367 17.84 -1.49 -13.46
CA LEU A 367 17.63 -2.48 -12.39
C LEU A 367 18.80 -3.48 -12.28
N GLY A 368 19.70 -3.51 -13.27
CA GLY A 368 20.73 -4.53 -13.41
C GLY A 368 20.15 -5.88 -13.82
N SER A 369 20.83 -6.96 -13.44
CA SER A 369 20.40 -8.33 -13.74
C SER A 369 19.26 -8.77 -12.83
N LEU A 370 18.18 -9.27 -13.42
CA LEU A 370 17.05 -9.89 -12.75
C LEU A 370 17.08 -11.43 -12.83
N LYS A 371 18.14 -12.04 -13.41
CA LYS A 371 18.26 -13.50 -13.60
C LYS A 371 18.13 -14.31 -12.31
N ASP A 372 18.54 -13.73 -11.19
CA ASP A 372 18.56 -14.40 -9.88
C ASP A 372 17.17 -14.47 -9.22
N PHE A 373 16.16 -13.81 -9.80
CA PHE A 373 14.79 -13.89 -9.31
C PHE A 373 14.14 -15.19 -9.79
N GLU A 374 13.92 -16.11 -8.86
CA GLU A 374 13.45 -17.47 -9.13
C GLU A 374 11.93 -17.53 -9.37
N SER A 375 11.18 -16.57 -8.82
CA SER A 375 9.71 -16.57 -8.79
C SER A 375 9.06 -15.39 -9.52
N LEU A 376 9.86 -14.49 -10.12
CA LEU A 376 9.35 -13.26 -10.75
C LEU A 376 8.64 -13.61 -12.06
N THR A 377 7.32 -13.60 -12.05
CA THR A 377 6.46 -13.97 -13.19
C THR A 377 5.90 -12.74 -13.90
N HIS A 378 5.69 -11.63 -13.18
CA HIS A 378 5.07 -10.41 -13.70
C HIS A 378 6.00 -9.21 -13.52
N LEU A 379 6.43 -8.62 -14.63
CA LEU A 379 7.29 -7.43 -14.66
C LEU A 379 6.62 -6.31 -15.47
N THR A 380 6.32 -5.20 -14.83
CA THR A 380 5.80 -3.98 -15.47
C THR A 380 6.75 -2.82 -15.18
N VAL A 381 7.53 -2.36 -16.14
CA VAL A 381 8.64 -1.42 -15.89
C VAL A 381 8.77 -0.40 -17.01
N LYS A 382 9.36 0.75 -16.69
CA LYS A 382 9.80 1.68 -17.73
C LYS A 382 10.98 1.12 -18.53
N LEU A 383 11.03 1.42 -19.83
CA LEU A 383 12.06 0.93 -20.75
C LEU A 383 13.48 1.21 -20.23
N GLU A 384 13.70 2.41 -19.69
CA GLU A 384 15.02 2.89 -19.29
C GLU A 384 15.57 2.18 -18.04
N PHE A 385 14.70 1.52 -17.28
CA PHE A 385 15.09 0.67 -16.16
C PHE A 385 15.66 -0.68 -16.60
N LEU A 386 15.48 -1.04 -17.87
CA LEU A 386 16.07 -2.23 -18.48
C LEU A 386 17.22 -1.88 -19.43
N ILE A 387 17.07 -0.80 -20.21
CA ILE A 387 17.99 -0.43 -21.28
C ILE A 387 18.31 1.06 -21.16
N TRP A 388 19.50 1.39 -20.65
CA TRP A 388 19.93 2.78 -20.50
C TRP A 388 20.58 3.34 -21.75
N HIS A 389 20.02 4.42 -22.31
CA HIS A 389 20.51 5.04 -23.54
C HIS A 389 21.91 5.68 -23.44
N GLY A 390 22.44 5.90 -22.23
CA GLY A 390 23.77 6.49 -22.02
C GLY A 390 24.96 5.54 -22.28
N LYS A 391 24.72 4.24 -22.46
CA LYS A 391 25.75 3.25 -22.83
C LYS A 391 25.26 2.42 -24.02
N PRO A 392 25.70 2.73 -25.26
CA PRO A 392 25.35 1.90 -26.41
C PRO A 392 26.01 0.53 -26.29
N SER A 393 25.23 -0.49 -25.93
CA SER A 393 25.61 -1.90 -26.06
C SER A 393 25.25 -2.37 -27.47
N LYS A 394 26.16 -3.13 -28.11
CA LYS A 394 25.87 -3.82 -29.37
C LYS A 394 25.17 -5.17 -29.18
N ASP A 395 25.19 -5.70 -27.96
CA ASP A 395 24.62 -7.01 -27.61
C ASP A 395 23.26 -6.84 -26.93
N SER A 396 22.35 -7.81 -27.13
CA SER A 396 21.02 -7.77 -26.52
C SER A 396 21.07 -7.98 -25.02
N ILE A 397 20.90 -6.88 -24.30
CA ILE A 397 20.94 -6.81 -22.84
C ILE A 397 19.76 -7.59 -22.22
N LEU A 398 18.59 -7.66 -22.89
CA LEU A 398 17.38 -8.23 -22.28
C LEU A 398 17.50 -9.73 -22.01
N CYS A 399 18.05 -10.50 -22.96
CA CYS A 399 18.32 -11.92 -22.78
C CYS A 399 19.28 -12.18 -21.60
N ASP A 400 20.14 -11.20 -21.30
CA ASP A 400 21.14 -11.31 -20.25
C ASP A 400 20.68 -10.89 -18.87
N ILE A 401 19.57 -10.15 -18.76
CA ILE A 401 19.06 -9.66 -17.48
C ILE A 401 17.76 -10.34 -17.06
N MET A 402 16.96 -10.88 -17.98
CA MET A 402 15.61 -11.36 -17.63
C MET A 402 15.62 -12.67 -16.82
N PRO A 403 14.68 -12.83 -15.86
CA PRO A 403 14.52 -14.08 -15.13
C PRO A 403 13.84 -15.16 -15.98
N ARG A 404 14.25 -16.41 -15.81
CA ARG A 404 13.66 -17.54 -16.55
C ARG A 404 12.19 -17.80 -16.18
N SER A 405 11.76 -17.37 -14.99
CA SER A 405 10.39 -17.49 -14.49
C SER A 405 9.40 -16.53 -15.14
N LEU A 406 9.86 -15.55 -15.94
CA LEU A 406 9.03 -14.48 -16.46
C LEU A 406 7.90 -15.00 -17.36
N GLU A 407 6.66 -14.64 -17.05
CA GLU A 407 5.46 -14.97 -17.82
C GLU A 407 4.86 -13.76 -18.52
N PHE A 408 4.97 -12.59 -17.88
CA PHE A 408 4.37 -11.34 -18.33
C PHE A 408 5.40 -10.20 -18.27
N LEU A 409 5.65 -9.57 -19.41
CA LEU A 409 6.49 -8.37 -19.53
C LEU A 409 5.65 -7.21 -20.08
N SER A 410 5.54 -6.12 -19.33
CA SER A 410 4.94 -4.87 -19.79
C SER A 410 5.96 -3.75 -19.73
N ILE A 411 6.23 -3.17 -20.90
CA ILE A 411 7.10 -2.01 -21.03
C ILE A 411 6.21 -0.79 -21.06
N ALA A 412 6.26 -0.03 -19.97
CA ALA A 412 5.65 1.28 -19.91
C ALA A 412 6.58 2.31 -20.56
N THR A 413 5.98 3.25 -21.26
CA THR A 413 6.61 4.52 -21.59
C THR A 413 6.09 5.59 -20.63
N GLU A 414 6.70 6.78 -20.55
CA GLU A 414 6.45 7.74 -19.46
C GLU A 414 4.94 8.02 -19.21
N ASP A 415 4.61 8.56 -18.05
CA ASP A 415 3.26 9.00 -17.75
C ASP A 415 2.86 10.12 -18.70
N ILE A 416 1.94 9.86 -19.62
CA ILE A 416 1.36 10.94 -20.39
C ILE A 416 0.47 11.72 -19.44
N ARG A 417 0.92 12.91 -19.02
CA ARG A 417 0.01 13.88 -18.43
C ARG A 417 -1.09 14.14 -19.45
N ALA A 418 -2.35 13.98 -19.05
CA ALA A 418 -3.47 14.54 -19.78
C ALA A 418 -3.33 16.07 -19.74
N SER A 419 -2.45 16.59 -20.58
CA SER A 419 -2.23 18.01 -20.77
C SER A 419 -3.33 18.52 -21.68
N ALA A 420 -3.87 19.71 -21.39
CA ALA A 420 -4.72 20.43 -22.34
C ALA A 420 -3.94 20.82 -23.62
N ASP A 421 -2.60 20.74 -23.60
CA ASP A 421 -1.75 20.99 -24.76
C ASP A 421 -1.46 19.69 -25.54
N LEU A 422 -2.18 19.54 -26.66
CA LEU A 422 -2.01 18.46 -27.63
C LEU A 422 -0.59 18.39 -28.22
N ARG A 423 0.14 19.51 -28.35
CA ARG A 423 1.50 19.49 -28.92
C ARG A 423 2.49 18.82 -27.97
N LEU A 424 2.42 19.16 -26.68
CA LEU A 424 3.22 18.51 -25.64
C LEU A 424 2.93 17.01 -25.58
N PHE A 425 1.67 16.61 -25.72
CA PHE A 425 1.27 15.21 -25.81
C PHE A 425 1.91 14.49 -27.01
N ILE A 426 1.76 15.05 -28.21
CA ILE A 426 2.29 14.46 -29.45
C ILE A 426 3.81 14.34 -29.39
N ASP A 427 4.49 15.39 -28.93
CA ASP A 427 5.95 15.38 -28.75
C ASP A 427 6.38 14.30 -27.76
N THR A 428 5.67 14.16 -26.63
CA THR A 428 5.94 13.12 -25.64
C THR A 428 5.72 11.72 -26.21
N VAL A 429 4.61 11.47 -26.90
CA VAL A 429 4.35 10.17 -27.56
C VAL A 429 5.39 9.86 -28.64
N SER A 430 5.73 10.84 -29.48
CA SER A 430 6.72 10.65 -30.56
C SER A 430 8.13 10.36 -30.03
N ARG A 431 8.56 11.05 -28.96
CA ARG A 431 9.84 10.75 -28.28
C ARG A 431 9.84 9.32 -27.73
N LYS A 432 8.75 8.87 -27.12
CA LYS A 432 8.60 7.52 -26.54
C LYS A 432 8.65 6.44 -27.60
N GLU A 433 7.88 6.62 -28.66
CA GLU A 433 7.88 5.72 -29.80
C GLU A 433 9.28 5.62 -30.40
N THR A 434 9.98 6.74 -30.55
CA THR A 434 11.36 6.75 -31.04
C THR A 434 12.30 5.94 -30.15
N SER A 435 12.22 6.11 -28.81
CA SER A 435 13.03 5.33 -27.87
C SER A 435 12.72 3.83 -27.93
N LEU A 436 11.44 3.48 -27.98
CA LEU A 436 11.00 2.09 -28.05
C LEU A 436 11.43 1.42 -29.37
N LEU A 437 11.24 2.09 -30.51
CA LEU A 437 11.65 1.59 -31.82
C LEU A 437 13.16 1.40 -31.92
N ARG A 438 13.97 2.30 -31.34
CA ARG A 438 15.44 2.14 -31.25
C ARG A 438 15.84 0.89 -30.46
N SER A 439 15.00 0.47 -29.52
CA SER A 439 15.24 -0.70 -28.68
C SER A 439 14.48 -1.95 -29.15
N MET A 440 13.81 -1.91 -30.30
CA MET A 440 12.93 -3.00 -30.78
C MET A 440 13.67 -4.32 -30.95
N GLN A 441 14.91 -4.26 -31.47
CA GLN A 441 15.77 -5.43 -31.67
C GLN A 441 15.96 -6.24 -30.38
N HIS A 442 15.98 -5.59 -29.21
CA HIS A 442 16.12 -6.30 -27.93
C HIS A 442 14.91 -7.15 -27.59
N PHE A 443 13.70 -6.66 -27.89
CA PHE A 443 12.45 -7.41 -27.69
C PHE A 443 12.31 -8.54 -28.71
N GLU A 444 12.69 -8.27 -29.97
CA GLU A 444 12.74 -9.28 -31.02
C GLU A 444 13.66 -10.43 -30.62
N GLU A 445 14.87 -10.13 -30.16
CA GLU A 445 15.82 -11.15 -29.73
C GLU A 445 15.34 -11.92 -28.50
N LEU A 446 14.72 -11.24 -27.53
CA LEU A 446 14.14 -11.88 -26.34
C LEU A 446 13.09 -12.93 -26.72
N VAL A 447 12.21 -12.62 -27.68
CA VAL A 447 11.19 -13.56 -28.16
C VAL A 447 11.81 -14.66 -29.02
N LEU A 448 12.76 -14.33 -29.90
CA LEU A 448 13.47 -15.32 -30.71
C LEU A 448 14.26 -16.33 -29.86
N LYS A 449 14.78 -15.91 -28.71
CA LYS A 449 15.52 -16.74 -27.74
C LYS A 449 14.65 -17.16 -26.54
N LYS A 450 13.32 -17.09 -26.67
CA LYS A 450 12.38 -17.39 -25.57
C LYS A 450 12.71 -18.70 -24.88
N GLU A 451 12.87 -19.79 -25.63
CA GLU A 451 13.08 -21.13 -25.07
C GLU A 451 14.31 -21.22 -24.16
N THR A 452 15.38 -20.48 -24.48
CA THR A 452 16.62 -20.48 -23.71
C THR A 452 16.64 -19.45 -22.59
N CYS A 453 16.03 -18.28 -22.82
CA CYS A 453 16.15 -17.11 -21.94
C CYS A 453 14.94 -16.92 -21.00
N VAL A 454 13.73 -16.98 -21.55
CA VAL A 454 12.46 -16.70 -20.85
C VAL A 454 11.37 -17.70 -21.27
N PRO A 455 11.57 -19.01 -20.98
CA PRO A 455 10.75 -20.08 -21.57
C PRO A 455 9.25 -19.94 -21.26
N ASN A 456 8.91 -19.30 -20.14
CA ASN A 456 7.54 -19.15 -19.68
C ASN A 456 6.84 -17.90 -20.21
N LEU A 457 7.52 -17.05 -21.00
CA LEU A 457 6.94 -15.79 -21.47
C LEU A 457 5.69 -16.04 -22.33
N ARG A 458 4.56 -15.51 -21.90
CA ARG A 458 3.26 -15.61 -22.57
C ARG A 458 2.75 -14.28 -23.07
N HIS A 459 3.09 -13.19 -22.38
CA HIS A 459 2.58 -11.86 -22.70
C HIS A 459 3.71 -10.85 -22.80
N LEU A 460 3.71 -10.11 -23.92
CA LEU A 460 4.56 -8.94 -24.12
C LEU A 460 3.65 -7.74 -24.40
N VAL A 461 3.70 -6.73 -23.53
CA VAL A 461 2.95 -5.49 -23.68
C VAL A 461 3.91 -4.35 -23.96
N LEU A 462 3.69 -3.63 -25.06
CA LEU A 462 4.42 -2.42 -25.40
C LEU A 462 3.50 -1.20 -25.30
N ASP A 463 3.84 -0.27 -24.42
CA ASP A 463 3.13 1.00 -24.26
C ASP A 463 3.82 2.11 -25.06
N GLY A 464 3.08 3.03 -25.68
CA GLY A 464 3.66 4.21 -26.34
C GLY A 464 3.90 4.09 -27.84
N ILE A 465 3.12 3.30 -28.56
CA ILE A 465 3.21 3.20 -30.03
C ILE A 465 2.02 3.95 -30.67
N GLN A 466 2.29 4.75 -31.69
CA GLN A 466 1.23 5.38 -32.50
C GLN A 466 0.55 4.34 -33.38
N ARG A 467 -0.73 4.55 -33.69
CA ARG A 467 -1.52 3.59 -34.49
C ARG A 467 -0.89 3.31 -35.85
N GLU A 468 -0.42 4.35 -36.52
CA GLU A 468 0.23 4.27 -37.82
C GLU A 468 1.48 3.37 -37.77
N THR A 469 2.28 3.49 -36.72
CA THR A 469 3.48 2.68 -36.52
C THR A 469 3.13 1.24 -36.15
N ALA A 470 2.09 1.03 -35.34
CA ALA A 470 1.62 -0.30 -34.99
C ALA A 470 1.12 -1.08 -36.22
N ASP A 471 0.51 -0.38 -37.18
CA ASP A 471 0.04 -0.94 -38.46
C ASP A 471 1.13 -1.00 -39.54
N SER A 472 2.26 -0.32 -39.33
CA SER A 472 3.40 -0.28 -40.26
C SER A 472 4.25 -1.56 -40.25
N SER A 473 5.19 -1.64 -41.20
CA SER A 473 6.18 -2.72 -41.28
C SER A 473 7.19 -2.73 -40.11
N SER A 474 7.24 -1.68 -39.29
CA SER A 474 8.23 -1.50 -38.22
C SER A 474 8.18 -2.57 -37.13
N LEU A 475 7.04 -3.22 -36.92
CA LEU A 475 6.86 -4.30 -35.93
C LEU A 475 6.77 -5.70 -36.55
N THR A 476 6.98 -5.82 -37.87
CA THR A 476 6.73 -7.08 -38.59
C THR A 476 7.56 -8.25 -38.05
N ILE A 477 8.83 -7.98 -37.71
CA ILE A 477 9.75 -9.00 -37.20
C ILE A 477 9.28 -9.46 -35.81
N LEU A 478 9.01 -8.53 -34.90
CA LEU A 478 8.47 -8.85 -33.57
C LEU A 478 7.14 -9.60 -33.64
N LYS A 479 6.17 -9.14 -34.46
CA LYS A 479 4.88 -9.83 -34.65
C LYS A 479 5.07 -11.27 -35.11
N ARG A 480 5.96 -11.49 -36.09
CA ARG A 480 6.28 -12.82 -36.59
C ARG A 480 6.93 -13.69 -35.51
N ALA A 481 7.88 -13.13 -34.74
CA ALA A 481 8.52 -13.86 -33.65
C ALA A 481 7.50 -14.25 -32.57
N CYS A 482 6.64 -13.32 -32.15
CA CYS A 482 5.58 -13.57 -31.18
C CYS A 482 4.62 -14.68 -31.64
N ALA A 483 4.18 -14.64 -32.90
CA ALA A 483 3.35 -15.68 -33.49
C ALA A 483 4.06 -17.04 -33.53
N THR A 484 5.35 -17.06 -33.86
CA THR A 484 6.15 -18.29 -33.94
C THR A 484 6.33 -18.95 -32.57
N TYR A 485 6.54 -18.14 -31.53
CA TYR A 485 6.86 -18.61 -30.18
C TYR A 485 5.66 -18.57 -29.21
N ASN A 486 4.44 -18.42 -29.73
CA ASN A 486 3.19 -18.33 -28.96
C ASN A 486 3.26 -17.32 -27.80
N VAL A 487 3.68 -16.09 -28.11
CA VAL A 487 3.67 -14.95 -27.18
C VAL A 487 2.58 -13.99 -27.65
N GLN A 488 1.61 -13.68 -26.77
CA GLN A 488 0.61 -12.66 -27.06
C GLN A 488 1.25 -11.28 -26.98
N LEU A 489 1.29 -10.59 -28.12
CA LEU A 489 1.72 -9.20 -28.19
C LEU A 489 0.51 -8.31 -27.95
N SER A 490 0.63 -7.34 -27.03
CA SER A 490 -0.35 -6.28 -26.87
C SER A 490 0.32 -4.92 -27.01
N ILE A 491 -0.35 -4.01 -27.70
CA ILE A 491 0.14 -2.65 -27.88
C ILE A 491 -0.86 -1.69 -27.26
N VAL A 492 -0.39 -0.78 -26.42
CA VAL A 492 -1.19 0.36 -25.96
C VAL A 492 -1.02 1.48 -26.97
N LEU A 493 -2.09 1.73 -27.72
CA LEU A 493 -2.17 2.76 -28.74
C LEU A 493 -2.62 4.07 -28.11
N TYR A 494 -1.99 5.17 -28.51
CA TYR A 494 -2.42 6.52 -28.15
C TYR A 494 -3.06 7.20 -29.35
N HIS A 495 -4.25 7.78 -29.17
CA HIS A 495 -4.93 8.53 -30.23
C HIS A 495 -5.63 9.77 -29.68
N GLY A 496 -5.59 10.85 -30.46
CA GLY A 496 -6.42 12.04 -30.23
C GLY A 496 -7.77 11.87 -30.91
N TYR A 497 -8.85 12.22 -30.23
CA TYR A 497 -10.19 12.35 -30.81
C TYR A 497 -10.82 13.67 -30.36
N TYR A 498 -11.81 14.17 -31.10
CA TYR A 498 -12.52 15.39 -30.72
C TYR A 498 -13.88 15.00 -30.15
N ILE A 499 -14.15 15.31 -28.87
CA ILE A 499 -15.50 15.12 -28.27
C ILE A 499 -16.47 16.18 -28.80
N ALA A 500 -15.97 17.38 -29.11
CA ALA A 500 -16.71 18.48 -29.72
C ALA A 500 -15.82 19.26 -30.71
N PRO A 501 -16.39 20.06 -31.64
CA PRO A 501 -15.59 20.92 -32.52
C PRO A 501 -14.71 21.85 -31.68
N GLY A 502 -13.40 21.63 -31.71
CA GLY A 502 -12.41 22.45 -30.99
C GLY A 502 -12.01 21.94 -29.60
N GLU A 503 -12.58 20.83 -29.09
CA GLU A 503 -12.15 20.20 -27.83
C GLU A 503 -11.43 18.87 -28.10
N PRO A 504 -10.11 18.90 -28.35
CA PRO A 504 -9.32 17.69 -28.48
C PRO A 504 -9.27 16.96 -27.14
N THR A 505 -9.60 15.68 -27.16
CA THR A 505 -9.58 14.78 -26.01
C THR A 505 -8.75 13.55 -26.36
N MET A 506 -8.06 13.01 -25.35
CA MET A 506 -7.09 11.93 -25.55
C MET A 506 -7.62 10.63 -24.96
N SER A 507 -7.36 9.51 -25.61
CA SER A 507 -7.51 8.18 -25.01
C SER A 507 -6.39 7.25 -25.43
N SER A 508 -6.26 6.16 -24.69
CA SER A 508 -5.48 5.01 -25.08
C SER A 508 -6.35 3.77 -25.18
N GLU A 509 -5.96 2.86 -26.07
CA GLU A 509 -6.62 1.57 -26.26
C GLU A 509 -5.56 0.47 -26.27
N ARG A 510 -5.78 -0.62 -25.53
CA ARG A 510 -4.92 -1.80 -25.62
C ARG A 510 -5.46 -2.73 -26.70
N VAL A 511 -4.67 -2.96 -27.73
CA VAL A 511 -4.97 -3.90 -28.82
C VAL A 511 -4.10 -5.15 -28.67
N SER A 512 -4.73 -6.32 -28.64
CA SER A 512 -4.02 -7.61 -28.73
C SER A 512 -3.81 -7.99 -30.19
N LEU A 513 -2.59 -8.39 -30.55
CA LEU A 513 -2.17 -8.72 -31.90
C LEU A 513 -1.75 -10.18 -32.04
#